data_AF-A0A533X006-F1
#
_entry.id   AF-A0A533X006-F1
#
_cell.length_a   1.000
_cell.length_b   1.000
_cell.length_c   1.000
_cell.angle_alpha   90.00
_cell.angle_beta   90.00
_cell.angle_gamma   90.00
#
_symmetry.space_group_name_H-M   'P 1'
#
loop_
_entity.id
_entity.type
_entity.pdbx_description
1 polymer ?
#
loop_
_entity_poly.entity_id
_entity_poly.type
_entity_poly.pdbx_seq_one_letter_code
_entity_poly.pdbx_strand_id
1 'polypeptide(L)'
;MGGKNLKIVLGGFGAESNAFSLERPGLRDAVVTAEAELIPTNQGRRTVIGGFIEALESSRVKVLPLPRIWWGAIGVIEGKAYNRAKSLLLRRLRGYADIDGVLLDLHGAMQAEGVEDAEGVLLKDVRKIVGRKTPVVCVVDSHANMTDLKMANADLIIPYKTNPHIDLYERGLKAGGLLLKLIDGEIHPTSHLERLPMLGNNLGMSTWATTPEMQSHLPLSGIMAKAAELEKEANVLDISIVIGFGQADIPQSVTSVLAITNSDEELVKRMAVEVATLVWEARDDFFKVRPLIPVDEAIDKA
;
A
#
# COMPACT_ATOMS: atom_id res chain seq x y z
N MET A 1 6.10 10.14 -35.78
CA MET A 1 6.92 10.56 -34.63
C MET A 1 7.04 9.35 -33.73
N GLY A 2 8.23 8.73 -33.63
CA GLY A 2 8.42 7.57 -32.76
C GLY A 2 8.32 8.00 -31.30
N GLY A 3 7.30 7.56 -30.57
CA GLY A 3 7.15 7.86 -29.14
C GLY A 3 8.36 7.38 -28.36
N LYS A 4 8.78 8.16 -27.34
CA LYS A 4 9.87 7.79 -26.44
C LYS A 4 9.53 6.45 -25.77
N ASN A 5 10.47 5.50 -25.81
CA ASN A 5 10.32 4.24 -25.09
C ASN A 5 10.63 4.48 -23.60
N LEU A 6 9.62 4.38 -22.75
CA LEU A 6 9.67 4.64 -21.32
C LEU A 6 10.36 3.48 -20.59
N LYS A 7 11.25 3.78 -19.66
CA LYS A 7 11.87 2.77 -18.78
C LYS A 7 11.23 2.82 -17.39
N ILE A 8 10.37 1.86 -17.08
CA ILE A 8 9.67 1.79 -15.81
C ILE A 8 10.26 0.70 -14.94
N VAL A 9 10.70 1.08 -13.74
CA VAL A 9 11.19 0.13 -12.75
C VAL A 9 10.03 -0.41 -11.92
N LEU A 10 10.00 -1.72 -11.66
CA LEU A 10 9.06 -2.29 -10.70
C LEU A 10 9.70 -3.32 -9.78
N GLY A 11 9.23 -3.44 -8.54
CA GLY A 11 9.74 -4.40 -7.55
C GLY A 11 8.88 -4.45 -6.30
N GLY A 12 9.34 -5.14 -5.26
CA GLY A 12 8.63 -5.15 -3.98
C GLY A 12 9.51 -5.33 -2.75
N PHE A 13 9.04 -4.83 -1.63
CA PHE A 13 9.77 -4.86 -0.37
C PHE A 13 8.79 -4.68 0.78
N GLY A 14 8.77 -5.59 1.76
CA GLY A 14 7.82 -5.40 2.85
C GLY A 14 7.79 -6.50 3.91
N ALA A 15 7.18 -6.13 5.03
CA ALA A 15 6.77 -7.00 6.12
C ALA A 15 5.62 -6.31 6.86
N GLU A 16 4.84 -7.08 7.60
CA GLU A 16 3.98 -6.57 8.67
C GLU A 16 4.71 -6.87 9.99
N SER A 17 5.32 -5.85 10.60
CA SER A 17 6.20 -6.05 11.75
C SER A 17 5.49 -5.80 13.07
N ASN A 18 5.32 -6.85 13.87
CA ASN A 18 4.84 -6.78 15.24
C ASN A 18 5.99 -6.40 16.19
N ALA A 19 5.96 -5.15 16.69
CA ALA A 19 6.92 -4.59 17.64
C ALA A 19 6.98 -5.37 18.97
N PHE A 20 5.85 -6.01 19.35
CA PHE A 20 5.73 -6.78 20.58
C PHE A 20 6.18 -8.23 20.44
N SER A 21 6.47 -8.69 19.21
CA SER A 21 7.06 -10.02 19.01
C SER A 21 8.50 -10.06 19.54
N LEU A 22 8.88 -11.18 20.16
CA LEU A 22 10.25 -11.44 20.59
C LEU A 22 11.16 -11.82 19.42
N GLU A 23 10.59 -12.22 18.29
CA GLU A 23 11.35 -12.66 17.12
C GLU A 23 12.05 -11.50 16.43
N ARG A 24 13.26 -11.77 15.94
CA ARG A 24 14.04 -10.87 15.09
C ARG A 24 14.42 -11.64 13.83
N PRO A 25 13.54 -11.71 12.82
CA PRO A 25 13.81 -12.43 11.59
C PRO A 25 14.98 -11.78 10.82
N GLY A 26 15.86 -12.64 10.31
CA GLY A 26 16.98 -12.28 9.48
C GLY A 26 16.66 -12.44 8.00
N LEU A 27 17.70 -12.37 7.16
CA LEU A 27 17.52 -12.44 5.70
C LEU A 27 17.06 -13.83 5.20
N ARG A 28 17.38 -14.89 5.95
CA ARG A 28 16.98 -16.27 5.61
C ARG A 28 15.47 -16.49 5.73
N ASP A 29 14.81 -15.65 6.50
CA ASP A 29 13.37 -15.73 6.77
C ASP A 29 12.57 -14.95 5.71
N ALA A 30 13.25 -14.22 4.81
CA ALA A 30 12.63 -13.55 3.68
C ALA A 30 12.37 -14.51 2.52
N VAL A 31 11.19 -14.39 1.92
CA VAL A 31 10.93 -14.87 0.56
C VAL A 31 11.49 -13.85 -0.43
N VAL A 32 12.43 -14.29 -1.26
CA VAL A 32 13.05 -13.46 -2.29
C VAL A 32 12.63 -13.98 -3.66
N THR A 33 11.92 -13.15 -4.43
CA THR A 33 11.72 -13.38 -5.86
C THR A 33 12.82 -12.63 -6.61
N ALA A 34 13.65 -13.37 -7.34
CA ALA A 34 14.72 -12.79 -8.13
C ALA A 34 14.16 -11.92 -9.27
N GLU A 35 14.95 -10.96 -9.74
CA GLU A 35 14.55 -10.04 -10.81
C GLU A 35 14.08 -10.75 -12.08
N ALA A 36 14.80 -11.80 -12.49
CA ALA A 36 14.48 -12.60 -13.67
C ALA A 36 13.17 -13.40 -13.52
N GLU A 37 12.76 -13.67 -12.29
CA GLU A 37 11.55 -14.44 -11.98
C GLU A 37 10.35 -13.54 -11.69
N LEU A 38 10.57 -12.26 -11.41
CA LEU A 38 9.52 -11.35 -10.95
C LEU A 38 8.36 -11.25 -11.95
N ILE A 39 8.66 -11.05 -13.23
CA ILE A 39 7.63 -10.96 -14.27
C ILE A 39 6.99 -12.34 -14.52
N PRO A 40 7.74 -13.42 -14.84
CA PRO A 40 7.16 -14.74 -15.11
C PRO A 40 6.27 -15.28 -13.97
N THR A 41 6.61 -14.98 -12.72
CA THR A 41 5.84 -15.45 -11.55
C THR A 41 4.61 -14.61 -11.24
N ASN A 42 4.44 -13.43 -11.83
CA ASN A 42 3.31 -12.54 -11.56
C ASN A 42 2.42 -12.27 -12.77
N GLN A 43 2.92 -12.45 -13.99
CA GLN A 43 2.16 -12.21 -15.21
C GLN A 43 0.89 -13.08 -15.25
N GLY A 44 -0.25 -12.43 -15.50
CA GLY A 44 -1.57 -13.08 -15.49
C GLY A 44 -2.06 -13.52 -14.11
N ARG A 45 -1.37 -13.18 -13.02
CA ARG A 45 -1.80 -13.46 -11.64
C ARG A 45 -2.46 -12.24 -11.01
N ARG A 46 -3.38 -12.49 -10.09
CA ARG A 46 -4.09 -11.45 -9.34
C ARG A 46 -3.27 -10.91 -8.16
N THR A 47 -2.03 -10.50 -8.42
CA THR A 47 -1.14 -9.84 -7.45
C THR A 47 -0.96 -8.37 -7.80
N VAL A 48 -0.43 -7.57 -6.87
CA VAL A 48 -0.06 -6.16 -7.13
C VAL A 48 0.86 -6.04 -8.34
N ILE A 49 1.93 -6.85 -8.39
CA ILE A 49 2.88 -6.85 -9.49
C ILE A 49 2.23 -7.33 -10.80
N GLY A 50 1.30 -8.29 -10.75
CA GLY A 50 0.52 -8.69 -11.91
C GLY A 50 -0.28 -7.52 -12.49
N GLY A 51 -0.92 -6.72 -11.63
CA GLY A 51 -1.59 -5.48 -12.02
C GLY A 51 -0.64 -4.43 -12.59
N PHE A 52 0.56 -4.26 -12.00
CA PHE A 52 1.59 -3.37 -12.58
C PHE A 52 1.98 -3.81 -13.98
N ILE A 53 2.25 -5.10 -14.20
CA ILE A 53 2.67 -5.64 -15.49
C ILE A 53 1.61 -5.36 -16.55
N GLU A 54 0.34 -5.61 -16.25
CA GLU A 54 -0.77 -5.37 -17.19
C GLU A 54 -0.96 -3.88 -17.47
N ALA A 55 -0.89 -3.01 -16.46
CA ALA A 55 -0.99 -1.56 -16.67
C ALA A 55 0.12 -1.01 -17.58
N LEU A 56 1.27 -1.67 -17.60
CA LEU A 56 2.43 -1.31 -18.41
C LEU A 56 2.49 -2.04 -19.75
N GLU A 57 1.51 -2.90 -20.08
CA GLU A 57 1.47 -3.69 -21.32
C GLU A 57 1.22 -2.78 -22.53
N SER A 58 2.29 -2.15 -23.01
CA SER A 58 2.28 -1.28 -24.17
C SER A 58 3.63 -1.30 -24.88
N SER A 59 3.63 -1.10 -26.20
CA SER A 59 4.85 -1.07 -27.00
C SER A 59 5.80 0.09 -26.68
N ARG A 60 5.34 1.07 -25.88
CA ARG A 60 6.10 2.24 -25.44
C ARG A 60 6.77 2.07 -24.07
N VAL A 61 6.58 0.95 -23.37
CA VAL A 61 7.16 0.72 -22.04
C VAL A 61 8.13 -0.46 -22.07
N LYS A 62 9.33 -0.23 -21.53
CA LYS A 62 10.28 -1.25 -21.13
C LYS A 62 10.29 -1.38 -19.62
N VAL A 63 9.88 -2.55 -19.13
CA VAL A 63 9.91 -2.88 -17.69
C VAL A 63 11.33 -3.27 -17.26
N LEU A 64 11.77 -2.72 -16.12
CA LEU A 64 13.06 -2.98 -15.48
C LEU A 64 12.82 -3.58 -14.07
N PRO A 65 12.93 -4.92 -13.90
CA PRO A 65 12.55 -5.57 -12.64
C PRO A 65 13.61 -5.45 -11.54
N LEU A 66 13.19 -5.04 -10.35
CA LEU A 66 13.92 -5.19 -9.09
C LEU A 66 13.50 -6.51 -8.40
N PRO A 67 14.31 -7.07 -7.49
CA PRO A 67 13.84 -8.21 -6.71
C PRO A 67 12.63 -7.83 -5.85
N ARG A 68 11.81 -8.83 -5.50
CA ARG A 68 10.83 -8.72 -4.41
C ARG A 68 11.37 -9.40 -3.17
N ILE A 69 11.43 -8.68 -2.05
CA ILE A 69 11.94 -9.20 -0.77
C ILE A 69 10.86 -9.04 0.29
N TRP A 70 10.36 -10.15 0.83
CA TRP A 70 9.16 -10.12 1.67
C TRP A 70 9.28 -11.05 2.88
N TRP A 71 8.94 -10.57 4.07
CA TRP A 71 8.94 -11.38 5.30
C TRP A 71 7.55 -11.83 5.76
N GLY A 72 6.48 -11.29 5.16
CA GLY A 72 5.12 -11.57 5.63
C GLY A 72 4.83 -10.90 6.98
N ALA A 73 3.87 -11.45 7.73
CA ALA A 73 3.54 -11.03 9.08
C ALA A 73 4.47 -11.70 10.08
N ILE A 74 5.30 -10.89 10.77
CA ILE A 74 6.42 -11.38 11.57
C ILE A 74 6.86 -10.34 12.63
N GLY A 75 7.90 -10.61 13.40
CA GLY A 75 8.51 -9.64 14.30
C GLY A 75 9.30 -8.51 13.61
N VAL A 76 9.94 -7.65 14.40
CA VAL A 76 10.80 -6.57 13.89
C VAL A 76 12.02 -7.15 13.17
N ILE A 77 12.27 -6.76 11.92
CA ILE A 77 13.36 -7.33 11.11
C ILE A 77 14.73 -6.95 11.70
N GLU A 78 15.67 -7.91 11.77
CA GLU A 78 17.04 -7.64 12.20
C GLU A 78 17.64 -6.47 11.41
N GLY A 79 18.28 -5.51 12.08
CA GLY A 79 18.78 -4.29 11.43
C GLY A 79 19.81 -4.59 10.33
N LYS A 80 20.68 -5.60 10.54
CA LYS A 80 21.64 -6.07 9.53
C LYS A 80 20.96 -6.72 8.31
N ALA A 81 19.86 -7.43 8.52
CA ALA A 81 19.11 -8.10 7.45
C ALA A 81 18.37 -7.07 6.59
N TYR A 82 17.66 -6.14 7.23
CA TYR A 82 17.03 -5.01 6.57
C TYR A 82 18.04 -4.21 5.74
N ASN A 83 19.16 -3.80 6.33
CA ASN A 83 20.18 -3.02 5.62
C ASN A 83 20.76 -3.76 4.43
N ARG A 84 21.00 -5.09 4.55
CA ARG A 84 21.50 -5.91 3.44
C ARG A 84 20.47 -6.03 2.32
N ALA A 85 19.21 -6.29 2.65
CA ALA A 85 18.12 -6.41 1.68
C ALA A 85 17.83 -5.07 0.97
N LYS A 86 17.73 -3.98 1.74
CA LYS A 86 17.60 -2.63 1.19
C LYS A 86 18.76 -2.30 0.24
N SER A 87 19.99 -2.60 0.66
CA SER A 87 21.18 -2.35 -0.17
C SER A 87 21.20 -3.16 -1.47
N LEU A 88 20.68 -4.40 -1.45
CA LEU A 88 20.53 -5.23 -2.64
C LEU A 88 19.60 -4.56 -3.65
N LEU A 89 18.39 -4.16 -3.22
CA LEU A 89 17.40 -3.49 -4.06
C LEU A 89 17.93 -2.15 -4.59
N LEU A 90 18.48 -1.29 -3.73
CA LEU A 90 19.01 0.02 -4.13
C LEU A 90 20.23 -0.08 -5.06
N ARG A 91 21.12 -1.06 -4.86
CA ARG A 91 22.23 -1.31 -5.78
C ARG A 91 21.71 -1.68 -7.15
N ARG A 92 20.67 -2.51 -7.22
CA ARG A 92 20.07 -2.86 -8.50
C ARG A 92 19.47 -1.65 -9.20
N LEU A 93 18.70 -0.84 -8.46
CA LEU A 93 18.11 0.39 -8.98
C LEU A 93 19.17 1.33 -9.58
N ARG A 94 20.32 1.52 -8.92
CA ARG A 94 21.43 2.34 -9.44
C ARG A 94 22.07 1.79 -10.72
N GLY A 95 21.90 0.49 -11.00
CA GLY A 95 22.38 -0.13 -12.22
C GLY A 95 21.53 0.19 -13.45
N TYR A 96 20.37 0.82 -13.27
CA TYR A 96 19.51 1.27 -14.37
C TYR A 96 19.78 2.74 -14.69
N ALA A 97 19.72 3.08 -15.98
CA ALA A 97 19.89 4.42 -16.50
C ALA A 97 18.61 4.90 -17.19
N ASP A 98 18.37 6.21 -17.11
CA ASP A 98 17.21 6.92 -17.70
C ASP A 98 15.86 6.38 -17.23
N ILE A 99 15.70 6.19 -15.92
CA ILE A 99 14.44 5.69 -15.34
C ILE A 99 13.36 6.78 -15.47
N ASP A 100 12.26 6.45 -16.14
CA ASP A 100 11.13 7.36 -16.37
C ASP A 100 10.07 7.23 -15.28
N GLY A 101 10.01 6.11 -14.54
CA GLY A 101 9.10 5.93 -13.41
C GLY A 101 9.44 4.71 -12.55
N VAL A 102 8.92 4.68 -11.33
CA VAL A 102 9.11 3.59 -10.36
C VAL A 102 7.77 3.14 -9.78
N LEU A 103 7.52 1.83 -9.79
CA LEU A 103 6.42 1.16 -9.08
C LEU A 103 6.97 0.25 -7.98
N LEU A 104 6.43 0.35 -6.77
CA LEU A 104 6.81 -0.53 -5.66
C LEU A 104 5.58 -1.18 -5.03
N ASP A 105 5.63 -2.51 -4.93
CA ASP A 105 4.76 -3.33 -4.07
C ASP A 105 5.34 -3.30 -2.65
N LEU A 106 4.74 -2.51 -1.77
CA LEU A 106 5.14 -2.37 -0.37
C LEU A 106 4.05 -2.94 0.53
N HIS A 107 4.39 -3.34 1.75
CA HIS A 107 3.38 -3.65 2.77
C HIS A 107 2.89 -2.36 3.43
N GLY A 108 3.82 -1.50 3.84
CA GLY A 108 3.58 -0.24 4.52
C GLY A 108 3.65 -0.31 6.05
N ALA A 109 3.81 -1.48 6.64
CA ALA A 109 3.88 -1.70 8.10
C ALA A 109 5.21 -2.35 8.55
N MET A 110 6.25 -2.27 7.72
CA MET A 110 7.54 -2.89 8.03
C MET A 110 8.35 -2.04 9.00
N GLN A 111 8.87 -2.70 10.03
CA GLN A 111 9.85 -2.15 10.95
C GLN A 111 11.13 -2.97 10.91
N ALA A 112 12.24 -2.31 11.18
CA ALA A 112 13.51 -2.96 11.43
C ALA A 112 14.13 -2.41 12.71
N GLU A 113 15.08 -3.14 13.29
CA GLU A 113 15.78 -2.68 14.49
C GLU A 113 16.40 -1.30 14.25
N GLY A 114 15.99 -0.31 15.05
CA GLY A 114 16.43 1.08 14.93
C GLY A 114 15.78 1.88 13.80
N VAL A 115 14.76 1.33 13.11
CA VAL A 115 14.06 1.98 12.00
C VAL A 115 12.55 1.69 12.08
N GLU A 116 11.80 2.63 12.63
CA GLU A 116 10.33 2.57 12.78
C GLU A 116 9.57 2.54 11.45
N ASP A 117 10.10 3.19 10.42
CA ASP A 117 9.51 3.27 9.08
C ASP A 117 10.49 2.77 8.03
N ALA A 118 10.65 1.45 7.97
CA ALA A 118 11.64 0.81 7.10
C ALA A 118 11.36 1.08 5.60
N GLU A 119 10.09 1.15 5.23
CA GLU A 119 9.63 1.37 3.85
C GLU A 119 9.65 2.85 3.45
N GLY A 120 9.35 3.79 4.36
CA GLY A 120 9.55 5.21 4.10
C GLY A 120 11.02 5.57 3.94
N VAL A 121 11.91 4.95 4.72
CA VAL A 121 13.37 5.09 4.52
C VAL A 121 13.79 4.53 3.16
N LEU A 122 13.23 3.40 2.72
CA LEU A 122 13.44 2.87 1.37
C LEU A 122 12.99 3.88 0.30
N LEU A 123 11.77 4.42 0.40
CA LEU A 123 11.24 5.43 -0.52
C LEU A 123 12.13 6.68 -0.58
N LYS A 124 12.63 7.16 0.57
CA LYS A 124 13.60 8.26 0.64
C LYS A 124 14.87 7.95 -0.13
N ASP A 125 15.42 6.74 0.02
CA ASP A 125 16.65 6.36 -0.67
C ASP A 125 16.43 6.11 -2.17
N VAL A 126 15.27 5.56 -2.57
CA VAL A 126 14.84 5.48 -3.98
C VAL A 126 14.76 6.88 -4.58
N ARG A 127 14.11 7.82 -3.88
CA ARG A 127 13.96 9.22 -4.31
C ARG A 127 15.31 9.90 -4.55
N LYS A 128 16.31 9.65 -3.69
CA LYS A 128 17.67 10.19 -3.89
C LYS A 128 18.33 9.66 -5.16
N ILE A 129 18.02 8.43 -5.58
CA ILE A 129 18.61 7.79 -6.75
C ILE A 129 17.94 8.29 -8.04
N VAL A 130 16.61 8.31 -8.07
CA VAL A 130 15.87 8.65 -9.31
C VAL A 130 15.60 10.14 -9.46
N GLY A 131 15.76 10.92 -8.38
CA GLY A 131 15.50 12.35 -8.37
C GLY A 131 14.02 12.71 -8.28
N ARG A 132 13.73 14.02 -8.20
CA ARG A 132 12.35 14.55 -8.03
C ARG A 132 11.52 14.57 -9.31
N LYS A 133 12.16 14.46 -10.48
CA LYS A 133 11.46 14.49 -11.78
C LYS A 133 10.88 13.14 -12.18
N THR A 134 11.47 12.04 -11.71
CA THR A 134 10.99 10.68 -11.99
C THR A 134 9.90 10.31 -11.00
N PRO A 135 8.66 10.03 -11.43
CA PRO A 135 7.60 9.69 -10.49
C PRO A 135 7.85 8.34 -9.80
N VAL A 136 7.50 8.27 -8.51
CA VAL A 136 7.57 7.09 -7.65
C VAL A 136 6.17 6.83 -7.11
N VAL A 137 5.58 5.72 -7.51
CA VAL A 137 4.26 5.28 -7.06
C VAL A 137 4.42 3.97 -6.30
N CYS A 138 3.76 3.84 -5.16
CA CYS A 138 3.70 2.56 -4.46
C CYS A 138 2.27 2.13 -4.17
N VAL A 139 2.09 0.81 -4.11
CA VAL A 139 0.91 0.18 -3.53
C VAL A 139 1.28 -0.27 -2.13
N VAL A 140 0.33 -0.14 -1.19
CA VAL A 140 0.50 -0.55 0.21
C VAL A 140 -0.70 -1.34 0.68
N ASP A 141 -0.51 -2.12 1.74
CA ASP A 141 -1.59 -2.80 2.43
C ASP A 141 -2.56 -1.81 3.11
N SER A 142 -3.82 -2.20 3.33
CA SER A 142 -4.73 -1.41 4.15
C SER A 142 -4.31 -1.38 5.63
N HIS A 143 -3.45 -2.29 6.08
CA HIS A 143 -2.80 -2.23 7.41
C HIS A 143 -1.54 -1.35 7.45
N ALA A 144 -1.19 -0.66 6.36
CA ALA A 144 -0.01 0.21 6.35
C ALA A 144 -0.04 1.30 7.45
N ASN A 145 1.11 1.59 8.04
CA ASN A 145 1.27 2.74 8.93
C ASN A 145 1.72 3.95 8.09
N MET A 146 0.79 4.87 7.86
CA MET A 146 0.97 6.02 6.98
C MET A 146 1.79 7.11 7.65
N THR A 147 3.09 7.18 7.35
CA THR A 147 4.04 8.16 7.90
C THR A 147 4.23 9.35 6.98
N ASP A 148 4.65 10.49 7.55
CA ASP A 148 5.00 11.67 6.76
C ASP A 148 6.21 11.40 5.86
N LEU A 149 7.08 10.47 6.26
CA LEU A 149 8.23 10.07 5.45
C LEU A 149 7.81 9.33 4.17
N LYS A 150 6.81 8.45 4.23
CA LYS A 150 6.22 7.84 3.02
C LYS A 150 5.57 8.90 2.14
N MET A 151 4.72 9.76 2.73
CA MET A 151 4.00 10.83 2.02
C MET A 151 4.95 11.81 1.32
N ALA A 152 6.12 12.10 1.90
CA ALA A 152 7.07 13.06 1.33
C ALA A 152 7.93 12.51 0.18
N ASN A 153 7.97 11.19 -0.02
CA ASN A 153 8.91 10.53 -0.96
C ASN A 153 8.24 9.75 -2.10
N ALA A 154 6.96 9.37 -1.97
CA ALA A 154 6.14 8.88 -3.06
C ALA A 154 5.29 10.02 -3.66
N ASP A 155 5.12 10.03 -4.98
CA ASP A 155 4.20 10.95 -5.65
C ASP A 155 2.74 10.46 -5.52
N LEU A 156 2.55 9.14 -5.46
CA LEU A 156 1.27 8.50 -5.16
C LEU A 156 1.49 7.26 -4.28
N ILE A 157 0.60 7.07 -3.31
CA ILE A 157 0.48 5.85 -2.52
C ILE A 157 -0.94 5.33 -2.73
N ILE A 158 -1.07 4.07 -3.14
CA ILE A 158 -2.35 3.44 -3.49
C ILE A 158 -2.61 2.27 -2.53
N PRO A 159 -3.33 2.49 -1.41
CA PRO A 159 -3.62 1.44 -0.44
C PRO A 159 -4.62 0.41 -0.97
N TYR A 160 -4.66 -0.79 -0.39
CA TYR A 160 -5.77 -1.72 -0.59
C TYR A 160 -7.09 -1.15 -0.08
N LYS A 161 -8.19 -1.60 -0.69
CA LYS A 161 -9.55 -1.19 -0.34
C LYS A 161 -10.37 -2.29 0.31
N THR A 162 -9.89 -3.53 0.31
CA THR A 162 -10.61 -4.67 0.88
C THR A 162 -9.89 -5.28 2.08
N ASN A 163 -10.68 -5.74 3.06
CA ASN A 163 -10.23 -6.52 4.21
C ASN A 163 -11.22 -7.69 4.44
N PRO A 164 -10.87 -8.95 4.16
CA PRO A 164 -9.59 -9.45 3.68
C PRO A 164 -9.22 -8.92 2.28
N HIS A 165 -7.93 -8.90 1.98
CA HIS A 165 -7.40 -8.35 0.73
C HIS A 165 -7.67 -9.27 -0.45
N ILE A 166 -8.55 -8.83 -1.35
CA ILE A 166 -8.89 -9.51 -2.60
C ILE A 166 -8.73 -8.62 -3.84
N ASP A 167 -8.34 -7.35 -3.64
CA ASP A 167 -8.23 -6.32 -4.66
C ASP A 167 -6.79 -5.99 -5.07
N LEU A 168 -5.80 -6.80 -4.65
CA LEU A 168 -4.36 -6.52 -4.88
C LEU A 168 -4.06 -6.17 -6.34
N TYR A 169 -4.61 -6.93 -7.28
CA TYR A 169 -4.42 -6.71 -8.71
C TYR A 169 -5.04 -5.40 -9.19
N GLU A 170 -6.27 -5.08 -8.80
CA GLU A 170 -6.96 -3.85 -9.18
C GLU A 170 -6.18 -2.62 -8.70
N ARG A 171 -5.59 -2.71 -7.49
CA ARG A 171 -4.76 -1.63 -6.93
C ARG A 171 -3.44 -1.49 -7.67
N GLY A 172 -2.81 -2.61 -8.04
CA GLY A 172 -1.65 -2.63 -8.93
C GLY A 172 -1.95 -1.99 -10.30
N LEU A 173 -3.05 -2.40 -10.94
CA LEU A 173 -3.48 -1.88 -12.24
C LEU A 173 -3.72 -0.37 -12.18
N LYS A 174 -4.41 0.10 -11.14
CA LYS A 174 -4.65 1.53 -10.91
C LYS A 174 -3.36 2.31 -10.74
N ALA A 175 -2.44 1.83 -9.89
CA ALA A 175 -1.16 2.48 -9.64
C ALA A 175 -0.29 2.60 -10.91
N GLY A 176 -0.21 1.53 -11.72
CA GLY A 176 0.52 1.56 -12.98
C GLY A 176 -0.10 2.54 -13.99
N GLY A 177 -1.43 2.58 -14.10
CA GLY A 177 -2.14 3.52 -14.95
C GLY A 177 -1.92 4.98 -14.52
N LEU A 178 -2.00 5.28 -13.21
CA LEU A 178 -1.73 6.62 -12.69
C LEU A 178 -0.27 7.04 -12.88
N LEU A 179 0.70 6.12 -12.76
CA LEU A 179 2.09 6.41 -13.07
C LEU A 179 2.27 6.87 -14.53
N LEU A 180 1.63 6.18 -15.48
CA LEU A 180 1.72 6.58 -16.89
C LEU A 180 1.12 7.97 -17.12
N LYS A 181 -0.05 8.27 -16.54
CA LYS A 181 -0.67 9.61 -16.60
C LYS A 181 0.22 10.70 -16.00
N LEU A 182 0.91 10.40 -14.90
CA LEU A 182 1.89 11.29 -14.28
C LEU A 182 3.06 11.59 -15.23
N ILE A 183 3.63 10.56 -15.85
CA ILE A 183 4.75 10.69 -16.80
C ILE A 183 4.34 11.50 -18.02
N ASP A 184 3.12 11.29 -18.51
CA ASP A 184 2.56 12.00 -19.67
C ASP A 184 2.11 13.43 -19.33
N GLY A 185 2.13 13.83 -18.05
CA GLY A 185 1.71 15.15 -17.59
C GLY A 185 0.18 15.37 -17.62
N GLU A 186 -0.59 14.30 -17.74
CA GLU A 186 -2.06 14.34 -17.78
C GLU A 186 -2.67 14.63 -16.40
N ILE A 187 -1.95 14.26 -15.34
CA ILE A 187 -2.36 14.50 -13.95
C ILE A 187 -1.23 15.12 -13.13
N HIS A 188 -1.62 15.91 -12.15
CA HIS A 188 -0.76 16.57 -11.17
C HIS A 188 -1.37 16.30 -9.78
N PRO A 189 -1.09 15.12 -9.19
CA PRO A 189 -1.79 14.67 -8.01
C PRO A 189 -1.55 15.56 -6.80
N THR A 190 -2.63 15.82 -6.06
CA THR A 190 -2.60 16.42 -4.73
C THR A 190 -3.14 15.40 -3.75
N SER A 191 -2.43 15.14 -2.65
CA SER A 191 -2.81 14.13 -1.66
C SER A 191 -3.05 14.78 -0.29
N HIS A 192 -4.10 14.35 0.42
CA HIS A 192 -4.33 14.69 1.82
C HIS A 192 -4.50 13.42 2.65
N LEU A 193 -3.77 13.35 3.76
CA LEU A 193 -3.82 12.25 4.71
C LEU A 193 -4.47 12.74 6.01
N GLU A 194 -5.68 12.27 6.28
CA GLU A 194 -6.40 12.54 7.52
C GLU A 194 -6.19 11.38 8.50
N ARG A 195 -5.52 11.63 9.64
CA ARG A 195 -5.26 10.60 10.66
C ARG A 195 -6.30 10.69 11.76
N LEU A 196 -6.96 9.57 12.05
CA LEU A 196 -7.92 9.47 13.14
C LEU A 196 -7.19 9.03 14.42
N PRO A 197 -7.51 9.58 15.60
CA PRO A 197 -6.89 9.18 16.85
C PRO A 197 -7.49 7.85 17.37
N MET A 198 -7.41 6.80 16.56
CA MET A 198 -7.88 5.45 16.89
C MET A 198 -6.98 4.37 16.28
N LEU A 199 -6.85 3.25 16.99
CA LEU A 199 -6.31 2.02 16.43
C LEU A 199 -7.40 1.34 15.59
N GLY A 200 -7.02 0.81 14.42
CA GLY A 200 -7.93 0.03 13.60
C GLY A 200 -8.27 -1.31 14.25
N ASN A 201 -9.57 -1.64 14.37
CA ASN A 201 -10.01 -2.97 14.78
C ASN A 201 -9.95 -3.91 13.57
N ASN A 202 -8.89 -4.71 13.44
CA ASN A 202 -8.65 -5.52 12.24
C ASN A 202 -9.85 -6.44 11.87
N LEU A 203 -10.38 -7.20 12.82
CA LEU A 203 -11.51 -8.10 12.57
C LEU A 203 -12.82 -7.35 12.29
N GLY A 204 -13.03 -6.24 13.01
CA GLY A 204 -14.23 -5.43 12.94
C GLY A 204 -14.34 -4.56 11.70
N MET A 205 -13.19 -4.13 11.19
CA MET A 205 -13.03 -3.34 9.97
C MET A 205 -12.95 -4.26 8.73
N SER A 206 -13.87 -5.23 8.63
CA SER A 206 -14.01 -6.12 7.48
C SER A 206 -14.88 -5.48 6.39
N THR A 207 -14.55 -5.71 5.12
CA THR A 207 -15.33 -5.28 3.95
C THR A 207 -16.02 -6.45 3.23
N TRP A 208 -15.83 -7.68 3.69
CA TRP A 208 -16.34 -8.88 3.03
C TRP A 208 -17.15 -9.76 3.97
N ALA A 209 -18.21 -10.37 3.44
CA ALA A 209 -18.94 -11.46 4.07
C ALA A 209 -19.39 -12.49 3.02
N THR A 210 -19.81 -13.67 3.49
CA THR A 210 -20.22 -14.80 2.63
C THR A 210 -21.45 -14.49 1.78
N THR A 211 -22.34 -13.61 2.24
CA THR A 211 -23.53 -13.20 1.50
C THR A 211 -23.57 -11.68 1.33
N PRO A 212 -24.18 -11.16 0.24
CA PRO A 212 -24.37 -9.72 0.03
C PRO A 212 -25.14 -9.05 1.17
N GLU A 213 -26.13 -9.75 1.75
CA GLU A 213 -26.89 -9.26 2.90
C GLU A 213 -25.99 -9.08 4.14
N MET A 214 -25.17 -10.08 4.48
CA MET A 214 -24.25 -9.92 5.63
C MET A 214 -23.23 -8.80 5.37
N GLN A 215 -22.76 -8.67 4.13
CA GLN A 215 -21.80 -7.64 3.76
C GLN A 215 -22.39 -6.23 3.85
N SER A 216 -23.67 -6.04 3.51
CA SER A 216 -24.33 -4.73 3.60
C SER A 216 -24.47 -4.22 5.04
N HIS A 217 -24.37 -5.11 6.03
CA HIS A 217 -24.36 -4.76 7.45
C HIS A 217 -22.96 -4.44 8.01
N LEU A 218 -21.89 -4.64 7.22
CA LEU A 218 -20.54 -4.32 7.65
C LEU A 218 -20.31 -2.79 7.56
N PRO A 219 -19.96 -2.10 8.67
CA PRO A 219 -19.81 -0.65 8.66
C PRO A 219 -18.76 -0.18 7.65
N LEU A 220 -17.59 -0.85 7.60
CA LEU A 220 -16.54 -0.45 6.66
C LEU A 220 -16.94 -0.70 5.20
N SER A 221 -17.70 -1.77 4.89
CA SER A 221 -18.20 -1.99 3.53
C SER A 221 -19.10 -0.83 3.07
N GLY A 222 -19.99 -0.36 3.95
CA GLY A 222 -20.85 0.79 3.65
C GLY A 222 -20.07 2.10 3.47
N ILE A 223 -19.07 2.34 4.31
CA ILE A 223 -18.19 3.52 4.20
C ILE A 223 -17.36 3.47 2.91
N MET A 224 -16.81 2.31 2.55
CA MET A 224 -16.08 2.12 1.30
C MET A 224 -16.97 2.32 0.06
N ALA A 225 -18.24 1.92 0.12
CA ALA A 225 -19.21 2.21 -0.93
C ALA A 225 -19.45 3.72 -1.07
N LYS A 226 -19.61 4.45 0.05
CA LYS A 226 -19.71 5.92 0.03
C LYS A 226 -18.44 6.57 -0.54
N ALA A 227 -17.26 6.11 -0.14
CA ALA A 227 -15.99 6.59 -0.71
C ALA A 227 -15.92 6.34 -2.23
N ALA A 228 -16.40 5.19 -2.71
CA ALA A 228 -16.45 4.90 -4.14
C ALA A 228 -17.45 5.79 -4.92
N GLU A 229 -18.54 6.23 -4.28
CA GLU A 229 -19.43 7.23 -4.88
C GLU A 229 -18.76 8.61 -4.97
N LEU A 230 -18.03 9.01 -3.93
CA LEU A 230 -17.24 10.25 -3.92
C LEU A 230 -16.14 10.25 -4.98
N GLU A 231 -15.53 9.10 -5.26
CA GLU A 231 -14.54 8.93 -6.35
C GLU A 231 -15.11 9.18 -7.76
N LYS A 232 -16.44 9.24 -7.93
CA LYS A 232 -17.05 9.60 -9.21
C LYS A 232 -17.05 11.11 -9.46
N GLU A 233 -16.78 11.93 -8.44
CA GLU A 233 -16.63 13.37 -8.60
C GLU A 233 -15.43 13.67 -9.51
N ALA A 234 -15.56 14.70 -10.35
CA ALA A 234 -14.48 15.10 -11.23
C ALA A 234 -13.21 15.42 -10.43
N ASN A 235 -12.05 15.11 -11.02
CA ASN A 235 -10.71 15.31 -10.42
C ASN A 235 -10.37 14.43 -9.22
N VAL A 236 -11.26 13.57 -8.70
CA VAL A 236 -10.87 12.58 -7.68
C VAL A 236 -10.14 11.41 -8.34
N LEU A 237 -8.93 11.12 -7.86
CA LEU A 237 -8.10 10.02 -8.36
C LEU A 237 -8.24 8.77 -7.50
N ASP A 238 -8.18 8.90 -6.18
CA ASP A 238 -8.37 7.78 -5.24
C ASP A 238 -8.78 8.27 -3.84
N ILE A 239 -9.65 7.54 -3.16
CA ILE A 239 -9.94 7.68 -1.74
C ILE A 239 -9.83 6.29 -1.10
N SER A 240 -8.92 6.15 -0.14
CA SER A 240 -8.64 4.89 0.54
C SER A 240 -8.63 5.05 2.06
N ILE A 241 -9.17 4.05 2.74
CA ILE A 241 -9.15 3.95 4.20
C ILE A 241 -8.06 2.96 4.57
N VAL A 242 -7.06 3.44 5.30
CA VAL A 242 -5.96 2.64 5.82
C VAL A 242 -6.27 2.34 7.29
N ILE A 243 -6.53 1.08 7.60
CA ILE A 243 -6.86 0.56 8.94
C ILE A 243 -5.70 0.87 9.92
N GLY A 244 -4.47 0.75 9.43
CA GLY A 244 -3.25 0.82 10.23
C GLY A 244 -2.95 -0.50 10.96
N PHE A 245 -1.72 -0.64 11.44
CA PHE A 245 -1.27 -1.82 12.18
C PHE A 245 -0.92 -1.43 13.62
N GLY A 246 -1.85 -1.74 14.53
CA GLY A 246 -1.77 -1.37 15.95
C GLY A 246 -0.60 -2.03 16.70
N GLN A 247 -0.01 -3.09 16.15
CA GLN A 247 1.09 -3.84 16.75
C GLN A 247 2.47 -3.28 16.40
N ALA A 248 2.56 -2.14 15.70
CA ALA A 248 3.84 -1.53 15.34
C ALA A 248 4.41 -0.55 16.41
N ASP A 249 3.66 -0.21 17.46
CA ASP A 249 4.16 0.66 18.56
C ASP A 249 4.81 1.99 18.08
N ILE A 250 4.17 2.66 17.11
CA ILE A 250 4.60 3.98 16.61
C ILE A 250 3.44 4.98 16.61
N PRO A 251 3.69 6.30 16.66
CA PRO A 251 2.61 7.30 16.68
C PRO A 251 1.67 7.23 15.47
N GLN A 252 2.16 6.72 14.33
CA GLN A 252 1.38 6.57 13.10
C GLN A 252 0.68 5.20 12.97
N SER A 253 0.67 4.38 14.03
CA SER A 253 -0.14 3.16 14.13
C SER A 253 -1.62 3.49 14.32
N VAL A 254 -2.20 4.25 13.40
CA VAL A 254 -3.58 4.76 13.52
C VAL A 254 -4.34 4.58 12.21
N THR A 255 -5.66 4.48 12.33
CA THR A 255 -6.54 4.51 11.16
C THR A 255 -6.43 5.88 10.48
N SER A 256 -6.33 5.86 9.15
CA SER A 256 -6.15 7.07 8.34
C SER A 256 -6.99 7.01 7.07
N VAL A 257 -7.33 8.16 6.51
CA VAL A 257 -7.93 8.28 5.18
C VAL A 257 -6.98 9.04 4.27
N LEU A 258 -6.62 8.43 3.16
CA LEU A 258 -5.84 9.06 2.10
C LEU A 258 -6.76 9.39 0.93
N ALA A 259 -6.92 10.67 0.64
CA ALA A 259 -7.56 11.14 -0.58
C ALA A 259 -6.50 11.69 -1.55
N ILE A 260 -6.75 11.52 -2.84
CA ILE A 260 -5.90 11.96 -3.93
C ILE A 260 -6.79 12.59 -5.00
N THR A 261 -6.49 13.82 -5.39
CA THR A 261 -7.16 14.54 -6.49
C THR A 261 -6.15 14.97 -7.55
N ASN A 262 -6.63 15.52 -8.66
CA ASN A 262 -5.84 16.16 -9.70
C ASN A 262 -5.86 17.69 -9.52
N SER A 263 -4.78 18.26 -8.98
CA SER A 263 -4.60 19.71 -8.73
C SER A 263 -5.75 20.40 -7.98
N ASP A 264 -6.33 19.76 -6.97
CA ASP A 264 -7.44 20.34 -6.20
C ASP A 264 -7.25 20.14 -4.69
N GLU A 265 -6.63 21.13 -4.04
CA GLU A 265 -6.29 21.14 -2.60
C GLU A 265 -7.52 21.18 -1.69
N GLU A 266 -8.54 21.94 -2.07
CA GLU A 266 -9.76 22.07 -1.26
C GLU A 266 -10.62 20.80 -1.37
N LEU A 267 -10.75 20.25 -2.58
CA LEU A 267 -11.46 18.99 -2.81
C LEU A 267 -10.81 17.84 -2.05
N VAL A 268 -9.49 17.68 -2.12
CA VAL A 268 -8.80 16.54 -1.51
C VAL A 268 -8.97 16.54 0.00
N LYS A 269 -8.88 17.71 0.64
CA LYS A 269 -9.08 17.86 2.08
C LYS A 269 -10.53 17.58 2.46
N ARG A 270 -11.50 18.13 1.73
CA ARG A 270 -12.92 17.89 1.96
C ARG A 270 -13.25 16.39 1.91
N MET A 271 -12.81 15.69 0.86
CA MET A 271 -13.04 14.26 0.68
C MET A 271 -12.44 13.42 1.81
N ALA A 272 -11.19 13.70 2.19
CA ALA A 272 -10.54 12.97 3.26
C ALA A 272 -11.24 13.16 4.61
N VAL A 273 -11.61 14.41 4.95
CA VAL A 273 -12.33 14.73 6.19
C VAL A 273 -13.74 14.12 6.21
N GLU A 274 -14.45 14.16 5.08
CA GLU A 274 -15.79 13.57 4.97
C GLU A 274 -15.75 12.05 5.24
N VAL A 275 -14.85 11.32 4.59
CA VAL A 275 -14.72 9.87 4.81
C VAL A 275 -14.14 9.57 6.19
N ALA A 276 -13.20 10.36 6.70
CA ALA A 276 -12.65 10.19 8.05
C ALA A 276 -13.73 10.37 9.13
N THR A 277 -14.65 11.31 8.94
CA THR A 277 -15.80 11.52 9.84
C THR A 277 -16.68 10.28 9.88
N LEU A 278 -17.00 9.68 8.73
CA LEU A 278 -17.78 8.44 8.67
C LEU A 278 -17.10 7.28 9.41
N VAL A 279 -15.78 7.13 9.25
CA VAL A 279 -14.99 6.11 9.97
C VAL A 279 -15.00 6.37 11.47
N TRP A 280 -14.80 7.62 11.88
CA TRP A 280 -14.80 8.01 13.29
C TRP A 280 -16.14 7.76 13.95
N GLU A 281 -17.25 8.09 13.30
CA GLU A 281 -18.61 7.87 13.81
C GLU A 281 -18.93 6.38 13.97
N ALA A 282 -18.42 5.53 13.08
CA ALA A 282 -18.61 4.08 13.12
C ALA A 282 -17.67 3.33 14.10
N ARG A 283 -16.78 4.03 14.82
CA ARG A 283 -15.72 3.39 15.63
C ARG A 283 -16.23 2.35 16.63
N ASP A 284 -17.37 2.59 17.26
CA ASP A 284 -17.97 1.69 18.24
C ASP A 284 -18.68 0.49 17.57
N ASP A 285 -19.11 0.65 16.33
CA ASP A 285 -19.76 -0.41 15.55
C ASP A 285 -18.77 -1.46 15.07
N PHE A 286 -17.50 -1.08 14.84
CA PHE A 286 -16.47 -2.06 14.48
C PHE A 286 -16.29 -3.13 15.56
N PHE A 287 -16.53 -2.84 16.85
CA PHE A 287 -16.47 -3.84 17.93
C PHE A 287 -17.66 -4.83 17.93
N LYS A 288 -18.73 -4.52 17.21
CA LYS A 288 -19.91 -5.40 17.09
C LYS A 288 -19.79 -6.38 15.94
N VAL A 289 -18.84 -6.16 15.03
CA VAL A 289 -18.59 -7.02 13.88
C VAL A 289 -17.74 -8.21 14.30
N ARG A 290 -18.24 -9.43 13.98
CA ARG A 290 -17.56 -10.71 14.27
C ARG A 290 -17.14 -10.83 15.74
N PRO A 291 -18.10 -10.82 16.68
CA PRO A 291 -17.78 -10.97 18.10
C PRO A 291 -17.05 -12.30 18.32
N LEU A 292 -15.90 -12.22 18.99
CA LEU A 292 -15.16 -13.40 19.39
C LEU A 292 -15.88 -14.07 20.56
N ILE A 293 -16.02 -15.40 20.48
CA ILE A 293 -16.55 -16.22 21.56
C ILE A 293 -15.40 -16.99 22.24
N PRO A 294 -15.56 -17.39 23.52
CA PRO A 294 -14.60 -18.27 24.18
C PRO A 294 -14.34 -19.56 23.39
N VAL A 295 -13.12 -20.09 23.51
CA VAL A 295 -12.69 -21.30 22.78
C VAL A 295 -13.59 -22.50 23.12
N ASP A 296 -13.93 -22.70 24.40
CA ASP A 296 -14.78 -23.80 24.83
C ASP A 296 -16.18 -23.72 24.17
N GLU A 297 -16.76 -22.52 24.10
CA GLU A 297 -18.05 -22.28 23.42
C GLU A 297 -17.95 -22.53 21.90
N ALA A 298 -16.81 -22.19 21.28
CA ALA A 298 -16.59 -22.45 19.85
C ALA A 298 -16.50 -23.95 19.56
N ILE A 299 -15.85 -24.72 20.44
CA ILE A 299 -15.74 -26.18 20.33
C ILE A 299 -17.11 -26.83 20.48
N ASP A 300 -17.92 -26.41 21.45
CA ASP A 300 -19.26 -26.96 21.67
C ASP A 300 -20.21 -26.71 20.48
N LYS A 301 -19.93 -25.70 19.64
CA LYS A 301 -20.71 -25.36 18.44
C LYS A 301 -20.30 -26.09 17.16
N ALA A 302 -19.09 -26.67 17.12
CA ALA A 302 -18.49 -27.26 15.92
C ALA A 302 -18.91 -28.72 15.70
#